data_AF-A0A9E3VW76-F1
#
_entry.id   AF-A0A9E3VW76-F1
#
_cell.length_a   1.000
_cell.length_b   1.000
_cell.length_c   1.000
_cell.angle_alpha   90.00
_cell.angle_beta   90.00
_cell.angle_gamma   90.00
#
_symmetry.space_group_name_H-M   'P 1'
#
loop_
_entity.id
_entity.type
_entity.pdbx_description
1 polymer ?
#
loop_
_entity_poly.entity_id
_entity_poly.type
_entity_poly.pdbx_seq_one_letter_code
_entity_poly.pdbx_strand_id
1 'polypeptide(L)'
;FRTDGAFIKSRLDFIYRVPFEVYYFGTEYRAITEVLRKTLFFAPLGAMLAWGVTRQPWRWRSPSFVLAMLILVLMPAVIELGQVMLPEKIADTTDWLLAWLGGLAGYGVVRRVLSAPRSVMPLQEAAGKVAPHSFRSIQLRWHFPLVWGGLALLFWTATHAPFVPYNVRELLLRETAWLSALLLALTVYWLAAWPVWLARRRVSGRVRLVQLPLGLLVYGACTFLLLNAAVPDESLHDLVGSPVLHWPWKWETGLRWIVLAAWPGVMLYAAAQTVRRWRGLRLSGMHFWIVLPILGLAYWGVVAQAASDNLIELIAIPQLLGFTALCAWFYTLFLAAAWLASPIPAAFRNVRWIGVAISLPLSALLLYLGLAGEIEKYGQQFSALQFLLSTDRQHYASQSVIWLRYSVVYVLAIGALAFIQWPYFRDAQHTPTPINHAPH
;
A
#
# COMPACT_ATOMS: atom_id res chain seq x y z
N PHE A 1 -31.86 15.30 24.36
CA PHE A 1 -32.92 14.62 23.59
C PHE A 1 -34.22 15.38 23.78
N ARG A 2 -35.00 15.60 22.72
CA ARG A 2 -36.37 16.14 22.79
C ARG A 2 -37.36 15.06 22.41
N THR A 3 -38.34 14.82 23.29
CA THR A 3 -39.36 13.76 23.16
C THR A 3 -40.76 14.31 22.84
N ASP A 4 -40.89 15.61 22.62
CA ASP A 4 -42.15 16.25 22.29
C ASP A 4 -42.70 15.70 20.95
N GLY A 5 -43.93 15.21 20.96
CA GLY A 5 -44.58 14.61 19.79
C GLY A 5 -44.70 15.58 18.61
N ALA A 6 -44.89 16.88 18.86
CA ALA A 6 -44.94 17.90 17.80
C ALA A 6 -43.56 18.11 17.15
N PHE A 7 -42.50 18.03 17.95
CA PHE A 7 -41.11 18.13 17.49
C PHE A 7 -40.68 16.90 16.67
N ILE A 8 -41.09 15.70 17.09
CA ILE A 8 -40.79 14.46 16.34
C ILE A 8 -41.56 14.45 15.02
N LYS A 9 -42.85 14.82 15.02
CA LYS A 9 -43.70 14.79 13.83
C LYS A 9 -43.20 15.74 12.72
N SER A 10 -42.70 16.92 13.07
CA SER A 10 -42.12 17.87 12.09
C SER A 10 -40.77 17.44 11.53
N ARG A 11 -40.15 16.38 12.08
CA ARG A 11 -38.85 15.86 11.67
C ARG A 11 -38.93 14.53 10.94
N LEU A 12 -40.13 13.99 10.70
CA LEU A 12 -40.35 12.75 9.94
C LEU A 12 -40.38 12.96 8.42
N ASP A 13 -40.29 14.19 7.93
CA ASP A 13 -40.30 14.52 6.49
C ASP A 13 -39.17 13.85 5.70
N PHE A 14 -38.10 13.39 6.37
CA PHE A 14 -37.00 12.66 5.74
C PHE A 14 -37.43 11.32 5.12
N ILE A 15 -38.54 10.72 5.58
CA ILE A 15 -39.08 9.48 5.01
C ILE A 15 -39.50 9.67 3.55
N TYR A 16 -39.90 10.88 3.18
CA TYR A 16 -40.34 11.23 1.82
C TYR A 16 -39.22 11.82 0.95
N ARG A 17 -38.01 12.03 1.51
CA ARG A 17 -36.85 12.54 0.75
C ARG A 17 -36.22 11.44 -0.08
N VAL A 18 -35.78 11.80 -1.28
CA VAL A 18 -35.09 10.87 -2.17
C VAL A 18 -33.67 10.67 -1.67
N PRO A 19 -33.15 9.42 -1.60
CA PRO A 19 -31.77 9.18 -1.20
C PRO A 19 -30.79 10.03 -2.03
N PHE A 20 -29.74 10.53 -1.38
CA PHE A 20 -28.67 11.39 -1.94
C PHE A 20 -29.05 12.85 -2.22
N GLU A 21 -30.29 13.28 -1.98
CA GLU A 21 -30.72 14.67 -2.20
C GLU A 21 -29.87 15.69 -1.42
N VAL A 22 -29.53 15.40 -0.16
CA VAL A 22 -28.72 16.28 0.70
C VAL A 22 -27.26 16.37 0.21
N TYR A 23 -26.77 15.33 -0.47
CA TYR A 23 -25.40 15.25 -0.97
C TYR A 23 -25.19 15.99 -2.29
N TYR A 24 -26.28 16.33 -2.98
CA TYR A 24 -26.25 17.06 -4.25
C TYR A 24 -25.88 18.55 -4.08
N PHE A 25 -26.18 19.15 -2.93
CA PHE A 25 -25.96 20.59 -2.68
C PHE A 25 -24.58 20.91 -2.05
N GLY A 26 -23.69 19.92 -1.94
CA GLY A 26 -22.33 20.09 -1.42
C GLY A 26 -21.25 20.07 -2.52
N THR A 27 -20.00 20.32 -2.16
CA THR A 27 -18.87 20.07 -3.07
C THR A 27 -18.72 18.57 -3.32
N GLU A 28 -18.43 18.17 -4.56
CA GLU A 28 -18.31 16.76 -4.97
C GLU A 28 -17.35 15.96 -4.07
N TYR A 29 -16.25 16.59 -3.67
CA TYR A 29 -15.25 16.00 -2.77
C TYR A 29 -15.78 15.73 -1.36
N ARG A 30 -16.60 16.65 -0.82
CA ARG A 30 -17.25 16.47 0.49
C ARG A 30 -18.30 15.37 0.44
N ALA A 31 -19.04 15.28 -0.67
CA ALA A 31 -20.01 14.21 -0.86
C ALA A 31 -19.34 12.83 -0.90
N ILE A 32 -18.26 12.66 -1.68
CA ILE A 32 -17.54 11.38 -1.80
C ILE A 32 -16.93 10.94 -0.46
N THR A 33 -16.25 11.86 0.23
CA THR A 33 -15.60 11.54 1.52
C THR A 33 -16.62 11.20 2.60
N GLU A 34 -17.76 11.88 2.62
CA GLU A 34 -18.83 11.61 3.58
C GLU A 34 -19.56 10.29 3.29
N VAL A 35 -19.81 9.98 2.01
CA VAL A 35 -20.31 8.68 1.57
C VAL A 35 -19.38 7.56 2.02
N LEU A 36 -18.08 7.66 1.71
CA LEU A 36 -17.09 6.65 2.11
C LEU A 36 -17.01 6.47 3.62
N ARG A 37 -16.99 7.57 4.39
CA ARG A 37 -16.92 7.52 5.85
C ARG A 37 -18.13 6.79 6.44
N LYS A 38 -19.34 7.16 6.01
CA LYS A 38 -20.60 6.59 6.54
C LYS A 38 -20.79 5.14 6.10
N THR A 39 -20.38 4.78 4.88
CA THR A 39 -20.34 3.38 4.45
C THR A 39 -19.32 2.57 5.23
N LEU A 40 -18.09 3.05 5.42
CA LEU A 40 -17.06 2.27 6.11
C LEU A 40 -17.31 2.13 7.61
N PHE A 41 -18.04 3.06 8.24
CA PHE A 41 -18.31 3.03 9.67
C PHE A 41 -19.01 1.75 10.14
N PHE A 42 -19.92 1.18 9.34
CA PHE A 42 -20.67 -0.03 9.67
C PHE A 42 -20.01 -1.33 9.18
N ALA A 43 -18.93 -1.25 8.41
CA ALA A 43 -18.21 -2.43 7.93
C ALA A 43 -17.68 -3.34 9.07
N PRO A 44 -17.16 -2.83 10.22
CA PRO A 44 -16.75 -3.66 11.35
C PRO A 44 -17.89 -4.50 11.94
N LEU A 45 -19.11 -3.96 12.02
CA LEU A 45 -20.28 -4.70 12.51
C LEU A 45 -20.60 -5.88 11.59
N GLY A 46 -20.63 -5.63 10.28
CA GLY A 46 -20.82 -6.69 9.28
C GLY A 46 -19.75 -7.78 9.35
N ALA A 47 -18.49 -7.38 9.49
CA ALA A 47 -17.36 -8.29 9.68
C ALA A 47 -17.54 -9.19 10.93
N MET A 48 -17.93 -8.60 12.06
CA MET A 48 -18.13 -9.32 13.32
C MET A 48 -19.29 -10.32 13.22
N LEU A 49 -20.40 -9.93 12.59
CA LEU A 49 -21.55 -10.80 12.35
C LEU A 49 -21.20 -11.97 11.41
N ALA A 50 -20.46 -11.73 10.33
CA ALA A 50 -19.99 -12.79 9.44
C ALA A 50 -19.09 -13.80 10.17
N TRP A 51 -18.18 -13.31 11.00
CA TRP A 51 -17.33 -14.15 11.83
C TRP A 51 -18.14 -15.01 12.81
N GLY A 52 -19.14 -14.43 13.48
CA GLY A 52 -20.06 -15.16 14.36
C GLY A 52 -20.84 -16.26 13.61
N VAL A 53 -21.46 -15.92 12.47
CA VAL A 53 -22.26 -16.86 11.66
C VAL A 53 -21.42 -18.03 11.16
N THR A 54 -20.18 -17.79 10.71
CA THR A 54 -19.32 -18.87 10.18
C THR A 54 -18.86 -19.87 11.24
N ARG A 55 -18.86 -19.49 12.52
CA ARG A 55 -18.49 -20.37 13.66
C ARG A 55 -19.65 -21.20 14.20
N GLN A 56 -20.88 -20.90 13.80
CA GLN A 56 -22.04 -21.64 14.27
C GLN A 56 -22.13 -23.04 13.64
N PRO A 57 -22.68 -24.04 14.37
CA PRO A 57 -22.98 -25.36 13.83
C PRO A 57 -23.93 -25.24 12.62
N TRP A 58 -23.87 -26.19 11.68
CA TRP A 58 -24.69 -26.19 10.46
C TRP A 58 -26.17 -25.92 10.72
N ARG A 59 -26.75 -26.50 11.77
CA ARG A 59 -28.15 -26.32 12.19
C ARG A 59 -28.51 -24.87 12.56
N TRP A 60 -27.55 -24.09 13.03
CA TRP A 60 -27.76 -22.70 13.47
C TRP A 60 -27.28 -21.66 12.45
N ARG A 61 -26.62 -22.06 11.37
CA ARG A 61 -26.08 -21.11 10.38
C ARG A 61 -27.17 -20.30 9.68
N SER A 62 -28.25 -20.94 9.26
CA SER A 62 -29.38 -20.26 8.61
C SER A 62 -30.07 -19.26 9.55
N PRO A 63 -30.50 -19.62 10.78
CA PRO A 63 -31.10 -18.65 11.68
C PRO A 63 -30.13 -17.54 12.11
N SER A 64 -28.84 -17.84 12.33
CA SER A 64 -27.84 -16.81 12.63
C SER A 64 -27.57 -15.89 11.43
N PHE A 65 -27.65 -16.38 10.20
CA PHE A 65 -27.58 -15.54 9.00
C PHE A 65 -28.76 -14.58 8.91
N VAL A 66 -29.98 -15.08 9.11
CA VAL A 66 -31.19 -14.24 9.11
C VAL A 66 -31.09 -13.18 10.21
N LEU A 67 -30.70 -13.57 11.42
CA LEU A 67 -30.50 -12.64 12.52
C LEU A 67 -29.43 -11.58 12.20
N ALA A 68 -28.32 -11.98 11.58
CA ALA A 68 -27.28 -11.05 11.15
C ALA A 68 -27.80 -10.05 10.10
N MET A 69 -28.60 -10.50 9.12
CA MET A 69 -29.19 -9.61 8.12
C MET A 69 -30.19 -8.64 8.75
N LEU A 70 -31.01 -9.10 9.71
CA LEU A 70 -31.92 -8.25 10.46
C LEU A 70 -31.16 -7.20 11.27
N ILE A 71 -30.08 -7.58 11.98
CA ILE A 71 -29.24 -6.63 12.72
C ILE A 71 -28.62 -5.59 11.79
N LEU A 72 -28.14 -5.99 10.61
CA LEU A 72 -27.53 -5.08 9.64
C LEU A 72 -28.50 -4.04 9.07
N VAL A 73 -29.79 -4.38 8.94
CA VAL A 73 -30.84 -3.46 8.48
C VAL A 73 -31.38 -2.60 9.62
N LEU A 74 -31.66 -3.22 10.77
CA LEU A 74 -32.35 -2.59 11.90
C LEU A 74 -31.42 -1.68 12.70
N MET A 75 -30.15 -2.04 12.89
CA MET A 75 -29.26 -1.24 13.73
C MET A 75 -29.01 0.17 13.16
N PRO A 76 -28.68 0.35 11.86
CA PRO A 76 -28.65 1.68 11.27
C PRO A 76 -29.98 2.42 11.38
N ALA A 77 -31.12 1.72 11.23
CA ALA A 77 -32.45 2.34 11.31
C ALA A 77 -32.74 2.88 12.71
N VAL A 78 -32.37 2.14 13.77
CA VAL A 78 -32.51 2.57 15.16
C VAL A 78 -31.64 3.80 15.45
N ILE A 79 -30.39 3.80 14.96
CA ILE A 79 -29.52 4.98 15.12
C ILE A 79 -30.13 6.19 14.43
N GLU A 80 -30.59 6.04 13.19
CA GLU A 80 -31.15 7.13 12.39
C GLU A 80 -32.46 7.67 12.97
N LEU A 81 -33.35 6.77 13.42
CA LEU A 81 -34.57 7.16 14.12
C LEU A 81 -34.25 7.86 15.46
N GLY A 82 -33.19 7.43 16.15
CA GLY A 82 -32.70 8.08 17.37
C GLY A 82 -32.18 9.50 17.13
N GLN A 83 -31.65 9.79 15.93
CA GLN A 83 -31.21 11.14 15.57
C GLN A 83 -32.37 12.13 15.43
N VAL A 84 -33.60 11.67 15.17
CA VAL A 84 -34.81 12.52 15.15
C VAL A 84 -35.01 13.21 16.50
N MET A 85 -34.57 12.60 17.60
CA MET A 85 -34.67 13.14 18.95
C MET A 85 -33.52 14.10 19.32
N LEU A 86 -32.54 14.29 18.44
CA LEU A 86 -31.39 15.19 18.63
C LEU A 86 -31.61 16.51 17.89
N PRO A 87 -31.62 17.67 18.58
CA PRO A 87 -31.93 18.97 17.97
C PRO A 87 -31.02 19.34 16.79
N GLU A 88 -29.72 19.04 16.93
CA GLU A 88 -28.67 19.43 15.98
C GLU A 88 -28.42 18.40 14.86
N LYS A 89 -29.16 17.29 14.83
CA LYS A 89 -28.97 16.21 13.85
C LYS A 89 -30.21 15.99 12.99
N ILE A 90 -30.02 15.87 11.69
CA ILE A 90 -31.08 15.62 10.71
C ILE A 90 -30.96 14.15 10.32
N ALA A 91 -32.05 13.40 10.53
CA ALA A 91 -32.14 12.03 10.05
C ALA A 91 -32.25 12.01 8.51
N ASP A 92 -31.53 11.11 7.86
CA ASP A 92 -31.45 10.96 6.41
C ASP A 92 -31.52 9.47 6.02
N THR A 93 -32.43 9.14 5.09
CA THR A 93 -32.56 7.79 4.52
C THR A 93 -31.29 7.34 3.80
N THR A 94 -30.50 8.29 3.29
CA THR A 94 -29.19 8.06 2.67
C THR A 94 -28.20 7.51 3.68
N ASP A 95 -28.16 8.06 4.89
CA ASP A 95 -27.21 7.64 5.93
C ASP A 95 -27.51 6.22 6.41
N TRP A 96 -28.79 5.90 6.58
CA TRP A 96 -29.27 4.54 6.82
C TRP A 96 -28.83 3.57 5.71
N LEU A 97 -29.06 3.94 4.44
CA LEU A 97 -28.73 3.10 3.28
C LEU A 97 -27.21 2.85 3.19
N LEU A 98 -26.41 3.89 3.35
CA LEU A 98 -24.95 3.81 3.29
C LEU A 98 -24.38 2.95 4.42
N ALA A 99 -24.90 3.10 5.63
CA ALA A 99 -24.54 2.26 6.78
C ALA A 99 -24.90 0.79 6.54
N TRP A 100 -26.09 0.51 6.00
CA TRP A 100 -26.50 -0.84 5.65
C TRP A 100 -25.58 -1.47 4.58
N LEU A 101 -25.30 -0.75 3.48
CA LEU A 101 -24.37 -1.19 2.43
C LEU A 101 -22.97 -1.44 2.98
N GLY A 102 -22.51 -0.59 3.90
CA GLY A 102 -21.27 -0.75 4.64
C GLY A 102 -21.19 -2.05 5.41
N GLY A 103 -22.23 -2.34 6.18
CA GLY A 103 -22.40 -3.59 6.91
C GLY A 103 -22.41 -4.81 5.99
N LEU A 104 -23.14 -4.75 4.87
CA LEU A 104 -23.14 -5.84 3.88
C LEU A 104 -21.75 -6.07 3.27
N ALA A 105 -21.02 -5.00 2.94
CA ALA A 105 -19.67 -5.08 2.40
C ALA A 105 -18.71 -5.74 3.41
N GLY A 106 -18.72 -5.29 4.67
CA GLY A 106 -17.92 -5.90 5.75
C GLY A 106 -18.25 -7.37 5.97
N TYR A 107 -19.55 -7.71 5.96
CA TYR A 107 -20.03 -9.10 6.08
C TYR A 107 -19.54 -9.97 4.92
N GLY A 108 -19.67 -9.48 3.68
CA GLY A 108 -19.25 -10.18 2.47
C GLY A 108 -17.74 -10.44 2.43
N VAL A 109 -16.92 -9.45 2.81
CA VAL A 109 -15.46 -9.57 2.87
C VAL A 109 -15.04 -10.66 3.85
N VAL A 110 -15.52 -10.60 5.10
CA VAL A 110 -15.14 -11.58 6.13
C VAL A 110 -15.69 -12.96 5.83
N ARG A 111 -16.94 -13.07 5.37
CA ARG A 111 -17.50 -14.36 4.94
C ARG A 111 -16.67 -14.98 3.83
N ARG A 112 -16.18 -14.19 2.86
CA ARG A 112 -15.33 -14.70 1.77
C ARG A 112 -13.93 -15.11 2.24
N VAL A 113 -13.34 -14.37 3.18
CA VAL A 113 -12.07 -14.73 3.83
C VAL A 113 -12.20 -16.04 4.63
N LEU A 114 -13.31 -16.22 5.36
CA LEU A 114 -13.55 -17.38 6.22
C LEU A 114 -14.10 -18.60 5.47
N SER A 115 -14.88 -18.39 4.40
CA SER A 115 -15.44 -19.47 3.55
C SER A 115 -14.53 -19.86 2.40
N ALA A 116 -13.33 -19.26 2.29
CA ALA A 116 -12.33 -19.68 1.34
C ALA A 116 -12.11 -21.21 1.51
N PRO A 117 -12.30 -22.03 0.45
CA PRO A 117 -12.16 -23.46 0.56
C PRO A 117 -10.80 -23.80 1.17
N ARG A 118 -10.79 -24.59 2.25
CA ARG A 118 -9.60 -25.33 2.64
C ARG A 118 -9.33 -26.28 1.47
N SER A 119 -8.50 -25.85 0.52
CA SER A 119 -8.04 -26.70 -0.55
C SER A 119 -7.17 -27.79 0.09
N VAL A 120 -7.83 -28.88 0.47
CA VAL A 120 -7.18 -30.17 0.61
C VAL A 120 -6.98 -30.62 -0.83
N MET A 121 -5.79 -30.38 -1.36
CA MET A 121 -5.43 -30.87 -2.68
C MET A 121 -5.36 -32.41 -2.59
N PRO A 122 -6.09 -33.17 -3.42
CA PRO A 122 -5.83 -34.59 -3.55
C PRO A 122 -4.45 -34.75 -4.18
N LEU A 123 -3.56 -35.43 -3.46
CA LEU A 123 -2.20 -35.78 -3.88
C LEU A 123 -2.23 -36.90 -4.94
N GLN A 124 -2.94 -36.77 -6.08
CA GLN A 124 -2.83 -37.85 -7.09
C GLN A 124 -3.23 -37.63 -8.56
N GLU A 125 -3.51 -36.42 -9.04
CA GLU A 125 -4.00 -36.27 -10.44
C GLU A 125 -3.34 -35.15 -11.28
N ALA A 126 -2.08 -34.80 -10.97
CA ALA A 126 -1.29 -33.86 -11.78
C ALA A 126 -0.15 -34.53 -12.56
N ALA A 127 -0.22 -35.85 -12.79
CA ALA A 127 0.62 -36.54 -13.76
C ALA A 127 -0.12 -36.60 -15.10
N GLY A 128 -0.02 -35.53 -15.91
CA GLY A 128 -0.62 -35.56 -17.25
C GLY A 128 -0.91 -34.20 -17.86
N LYS A 129 0.15 -33.43 -18.14
CA LYS A 129 0.30 -32.46 -19.26
C LYS A 129 1.55 -31.63 -19.00
N VAL A 130 2.70 -32.18 -19.39
CA VAL A 130 3.95 -31.43 -19.49
C VAL A 130 3.84 -30.52 -20.71
N ALA A 131 3.43 -29.27 -20.49
CA ALA A 131 3.61 -28.19 -21.45
C ALA A 131 5.12 -27.83 -21.52
N PRO A 132 5.65 -27.35 -22.66
CA PRO A 132 7.08 -27.35 -22.95
C PRO A 132 7.85 -26.45 -21.97
N HIS A 133 8.72 -27.06 -21.17
CA HIS A 133 9.57 -26.40 -20.16
C HIS A 133 10.67 -25.49 -20.76
N SER A 134 10.89 -25.48 -22.08
CA SER A 134 12.01 -24.79 -22.73
C SER A 134 11.81 -23.29 -22.94
N PHE A 135 10.60 -22.83 -23.28
CA PHE A 135 10.35 -21.42 -23.61
C PHE A 135 10.35 -20.50 -22.37
N ARG A 136 9.95 -21.03 -21.20
CA ARG A 136 9.79 -20.25 -19.98
C ARG A 136 11.12 -19.96 -19.26
N SER A 137 12.11 -20.85 -19.39
CA SER A 137 13.45 -20.68 -18.80
C SER A 137 14.31 -19.66 -19.56
N ILE A 138 14.17 -19.60 -20.89
CA ILE A 138 14.87 -18.63 -21.74
C ILE A 138 14.36 -17.20 -21.45
N GLN A 139 13.05 -17.01 -21.32
CA GLN A 139 12.45 -15.70 -21.00
C GLN A 139 12.88 -15.15 -19.62
N LEU A 140 13.07 -16.02 -18.62
CA LEU A 140 13.51 -15.60 -17.29
C LEU A 140 14.98 -15.14 -17.27
N ARG A 141 15.84 -15.74 -18.09
CA ARG A 141 17.27 -15.39 -18.17
C ARG A 141 17.52 -13.99 -18.72
N TRP A 142 16.70 -13.56 -19.69
CA TRP A 142 16.83 -12.23 -20.30
C TRP A 142 16.08 -11.12 -19.54
N HIS A 143 15.23 -11.46 -18.57
CA HIS A 143 14.44 -10.47 -17.83
C HIS A 143 15.31 -9.44 -17.11
N PHE A 144 16.31 -9.88 -16.34
CA PHE A 144 17.21 -8.96 -15.64
C PHE A 144 17.99 -8.04 -16.61
N PRO A 145 18.70 -8.55 -17.63
CA PRO A 145 19.39 -7.70 -18.60
C PRO A 145 18.46 -6.71 -19.31
N LEU A 146 17.24 -7.12 -19.68
CA LEU A 146 16.29 -6.24 -20.37
C LEU A 146 15.75 -5.13 -19.46
N VAL A 147 15.39 -5.47 -18.21
CA VAL A 147 14.94 -4.47 -17.23
C VAL A 147 16.05 -3.50 -16.89
N TRP A 148 17.25 -4.02 -16.62
CA TRP A 148 18.40 -3.22 -16.24
C TRP A 148 18.83 -2.30 -17.38
N GLY A 149 19.01 -2.84 -18.60
CA GLY A 149 19.34 -2.05 -19.79
C GLY A 149 18.26 -1.04 -20.16
N GLY A 150 16.98 -1.42 -20.06
CA GLY A 150 15.85 -0.52 -20.31
C GLY A 150 15.76 0.63 -19.30
N LEU A 151 15.94 0.36 -18.01
CA LEU A 151 15.99 1.40 -16.97
C LEU A 151 17.21 2.31 -17.12
N ALA A 152 18.37 1.75 -17.46
CA ALA A 152 19.58 2.54 -17.69
C ALA A 152 19.40 3.50 -18.89
N LEU A 153 18.84 3.01 -19.99
CA LEU A 153 18.48 3.85 -21.14
C LEU A 153 17.45 4.91 -20.76
N LEU A 154 16.46 4.56 -19.93
CA LEU A 154 15.46 5.51 -19.44
C LEU A 154 16.10 6.62 -18.60
N PHE A 155 17.00 6.30 -17.66
CA PHE A 155 17.69 7.31 -16.86
C PHE A 155 18.60 8.19 -17.70
N TRP A 156 19.34 7.58 -18.63
CA TRP A 156 20.17 8.32 -19.57
C TRP A 156 19.35 9.29 -20.43
N THR A 157 18.26 8.83 -21.03
CA THR A 157 17.41 9.69 -21.88
C THR A 157 16.67 10.76 -21.08
N ALA A 158 16.15 10.41 -19.89
CA ALA A 158 15.44 11.36 -19.02
C ALA A 158 16.33 12.53 -18.58
N THR A 159 17.60 12.28 -18.26
CA THR A 159 18.53 13.34 -17.83
C THR A 159 18.91 14.31 -18.93
N HIS A 160 18.78 13.91 -20.20
CA HIS A 160 19.04 14.75 -21.37
C HIS A 160 17.78 15.45 -21.90
N ALA A 161 16.60 15.10 -21.39
CA ALA A 161 15.34 15.65 -21.87
C ALA A 161 15.07 17.06 -21.28
N PRO A 162 14.72 18.06 -22.10
CA PRO A 162 14.57 19.44 -21.66
C PRO A 162 13.37 19.67 -20.72
N PHE A 163 12.37 18.78 -20.77
CA PHE A 163 11.16 18.86 -19.95
C PHE A 163 11.29 18.17 -18.57
N VAL A 164 12.42 17.51 -18.30
CA VAL A 164 12.64 16.78 -17.05
C VAL A 164 13.12 17.76 -15.96
N PRO A 165 12.57 17.69 -14.74
CA PRO A 165 12.95 18.59 -13.64
C PRO A 165 14.46 18.56 -13.36
N TYR A 166 15.01 19.71 -12.95
CA TYR A 166 16.45 19.86 -12.79
C TYR A 166 17.08 18.85 -11.81
N ASN A 167 16.40 18.51 -10.71
CA ASN A 167 16.84 17.48 -9.75
C ASN A 167 17.07 16.11 -10.39
N VAL A 168 16.31 15.78 -11.45
CA VAL A 168 16.49 14.52 -12.18
C VAL A 168 17.58 14.64 -13.23
N ARG A 169 17.75 15.81 -13.86
CA ARG A 169 18.84 16.08 -14.82
C ARG A 169 20.22 16.07 -14.16
N GLU A 170 20.32 16.57 -12.93
CA GLU A 170 21.56 16.64 -12.15
C GLU A 170 21.84 15.37 -11.34
N LEU A 171 20.98 14.36 -11.43
CA LEU A 171 21.11 13.12 -10.67
C LEU A 171 22.32 12.27 -11.10
N LEU A 172 22.76 12.39 -12.35
CA LEU A 172 23.91 11.64 -12.87
C LEU A 172 25.22 12.41 -12.63
N LEU A 173 26.27 11.69 -12.26
CA LEU A 173 27.62 12.25 -12.20
C LEU A 173 28.06 12.64 -13.63
N ARG A 174 28.45 13.91 -13.82
CA ARG A 174 28.75 14.46 -15.16
C ARG A 174 29.85 13.69 -15.90
N GLU A 175 30.89 13.26 -15.18
CA GLU A 175 32.06 12.57 -15.76
C GLU A 175 31.77 11.11 -16.13
N THR A 176 30.85 10.47 -15.41
CA THR A 176 30.56 9.03 -15.54
C THR A 176 29.06 8.77 -15.69
N ALA A 177 28.36 9.64 -16.42
CA ALA A 177 26.88 9.63 -16.47
C ALA A 177 26.29 8.28 -16.92
N TRP A 178 26.98 7.56 -17.81
CA TRP A 178 26.51 6.27 -18.32
C TRP A 178 26.61 5.18 -17.23
N LEU A 179 27.69 5.20 -16.44
CA LEU A 179 27.88 4.32 -15.30
C LEU A 179 26.88 4.67 -14.19
N SER A 180 26.66 5.96 -13.92
CA SER A 180 25.63 6.44 -13.00
C SER A 180 24.24 5.91 -13.39
N ALA A 181 23.88 5.96 -14.68
CA ALA A 181 22.60 5.45 -15.17
C ALA A 181 22.48 3.92 -14.98
N LEU A 182 23.55 3.16 -15.24
CA LEU A 182 23.59 1.72 -15.00
C LEU A 182 23.47 1.36 -13.52
N LEU A 183 24.16 2.10 -12.65
CA LEU A 183 24.12 1.90 -11.20
C LEU A 183 22.75 2.29 -10.62
N LEU A 184 22.14 3.38 -11.08
CA LEU A 184 20.77 3.76 -10.70
C LEU A 184 19.75 2.71 -11.14
N ALA A 185 19.87 2.19 -12.36
CA ALA A 185 19.03 1.10 -12.84
C ALA A 185 19.17 -0.15 -11.96
N LEU A 186 20.40 -0.48 -11.56
CA LEU A 186 20.68 -1.58 -10.63
C LEU A 186 20.08 -1.30 -9.24
N THR A 187 20.17 -0.06 -8.73
CA THR A 187 19.55 0.36 -7.48
C THR A 187 18.03 0.19 -7.52
N VAL A 188 17.36 0.65 -8.57
CA VAL A 188 15.89 0.50 -8.71
C VAL A 188 15.51 -0.98 -8.76
N TYR A 189 16.24 -1.80 -9.51
CA TYR A 189 16.02 -3.24 -9.53
C TYR A 189 16.19 -3.85 -8.14
N TRP A 190 17.27 -3.50 -7.43
CA TRP A 190 17.58 -3.95 -6.08
C TRP A 190 16.47 -3.59 -5.08
N LEU A 191 16.07 -2.31 -5.06
CA LEU A 191 14.99 -1.78 -4.23
C LEU A 191 13.68 -2.55 -4.44
N ALA A 192 13.34 -2.84 -5.70
CA ALA A 192 12.10 -3.50 -6.06
C ALA A 192 12.10 -5.03 -5.84
N ALA A 193 13.24 -5.69 -6.08
CA ALA A 193 13.33 -7.15 -6.12
C ALA A 193 13.76 -7.78 -4.79
N TRP A 194 14.71 -7.18 -4.07
CA TRP A 194 15.32 -7.81 -2.89
C TRP A 194 14.32 -8.12 -1.76
N PRO A 195 13.40 -7.21 -1.36
CA PRO A 195 12.47 -7.55 -0.29
C PRO A 195 11.48 -8.65 -0.67
N VAL A 196 11.12 -8.76 -1.96
CA VAL A 196 10.32 -9.90 -2.48
C VAL A 196 11.12 -11.20 -2.45
N TRP A 197 12.39 -11.14 -2.85
CA TRP A 197 13.31 -12.27 -2.76
C TRP A 197 13.53 -12.73 -1.31
N LEU A 198 13.60 -11.80 -0.36
CA LEU A 198 13.70 -12.10 1.06
C LEU A 198 12.41 -12.73 1.57
N ALA A 199 11.26 -12.20 1.13
CA ALA A 199 9.94 -12.74 1.46
C ALA A 199 9.77 -14.18 0.97
N ARG A 200 10.22 -14.54 -0.24
CA ARG A 200 10.04 -15.91 -0.79
C ARG A 200 10.78 -17.01 -0.04
N ARG A 201 11.85 -16.70 0.70
CA ARG A 201 12.61 -17.69 1.48
C ARG A 201 11.65 -18.43 2.43
N ARG A 202 11.69 -19.77 2.44
CA ARG A 202 10.87 -20.59 3.34
C ARG A 202 11.65 -20.83 4.63
N VAL A 203 11.32 -20.09 5.68
CA VAL A 203 11.93 -20.24 7.01
C VAL A 203 10.84 -20.16 8.07
N SER A 204 11.10 -20.69 9.27
CA SER A 204 10.18 -20.57 10.39
C SER A 204 10.00 -19.12 10.84
N GLY A 205 8.89 -18.82 11.52
CA GLY A 205 8.64 -17.48 12.08
C GLY A 205 9.76 -17.01 13.02
N ARG A 206 10.37 -17.92 13.80
CA ARG A 206 11.50 -17.61 14.69
C ARG A 206 12.76 -17.23 13.92
N VAL A 207 13.14 -18.00 12.90
CA VAL A 207 14.29 -17.65 12.04
C VAL A 207 14.05 -16.34 11.31
N ARG A 208 12.79 -16.03 10.97
CA ARG A 208 12.41 -14.75 10.37
C ARG A 208 12.75 -13.56 11.26
N LEU A 209 12.77 -13.75 12.59
CA LEU A 209 13.08 -12.69 13.54
C LEU A 209 14.48 -12.11 13.35
N VAL A 210 15.43 -12.95 12.94
CA VAL A 210 16.81 -12.55 12.66
C VAL A 210 17.02 -12.26 11.18
N GLN A 211 16.42 -13.08 10.30
CA GLN A 211 16.62 -12.95 8.87
C GLN A 211 16.08 -11.63 8.30
N LEU A 212 14.94 -11.12 8.80
CA LEU A 212 14.38 -9.89 8.23
C LEU A 212 15.22 -8.65 8.58
N PRO A 213 15.58 -8.37 9.84
CA PRO A 213 16.42 -7.21 10.17
C PRO A 213 17.78 -7.27 9.48
N LEU A 214 18.47 -8.43 9.51
CA LEU A 214 19.75 -8.58 8.83
C LEU A 214 19.62 -8.45 7.30
N GLY A 215 18.57 -9.02 6.72
CA GLY A 215 18.30 -8.90 5.29
C GLY A 215 18.00 -7.47 4.86
N LEU A 216 17.35 -6.66 5.72
CA LEU A 216 17.08 -5.24 5.46
C LEU A 216 18.30 -4.36 5.73
N LEU A 217 19.20 -4.76 6.64
CA LEU A 217 20.49 -4.11 6.81
C LEU A 217 21.34 -4.26 5.54
N VAL A 218 21.45 -5.48 5.00
CA VAL A 218 22.15 -5.73 3.72
C VAL A 218 21.48 -4.95 2.58
N TYR A 219 20.15 -4.98 2.53
CA TYR A 219 19.36 -4.20 1.56
C TYR A 219 19.71 -2.71 1.58
N GLY A 220 19.69 -2.09 2.76
CA GLY A 220 20.02 -0.68 2.93
C GLY A 220 21.47 -0.37 2.63
N ALA A 221 22.41 -1.24 3.06
CA ALA A 221 23.83 -1.04 2.84
C ALA A 221 24.19 -1.10 1.35
N CYS A 222 23.67 -2.11 0.63
CA CYS A 222 23.85 -2.18 -0.82
C CYS A 222 23.19 -1.00 -1.54
N THR A 223 21.99 -0.57 -1.10
CA THR A 223 21.33 0.62 -1.66
C THR A 223 22.22 1.85 -1.50
N PHE A 224 22.75 2.08 -0.30
CA PHE A 224 23.66 3.20 -0.04
C PHE A 224 24.92 3.13 -0.89
N LEU A 225 25.60 1.97 -0.95
CA LEU A 225 26.82 1.82 -1.73
C LEU A 225 26.60 2.07 -3.22
N LEU A 226 25.49 1.57 -3.77
CA LEU A 226 25.13 1.81 -5.18
C LEU A 226 24.82 3.28 -5.43
N LEU A 227 24.03 3.93 -4.56
CA LEU A 227 23.69 5.35 -4.70
C LEU A 227 24.93 6.24 -4.54
N ASN A 228 25.77 5.98 -3.53
CA ASN A 228 27.02 6.70 -3.30
C ASN A 228 28.00 6.61 -4.48
N ALA A 229 27.91 5.55 -5.29
CA ALA A 229 28.70 5.44 -6.51
C ALA A 229 27.98 6.02 -7.75
N ALA A 230 26.68 6.29 -7.68
CA ALA A 230 25.87 6.64 -8.84
C ALA A 230 25.50 8.14 -8.90
N VAL A 231 25.30 8.79 -7.75
CA VAL A 231 24.76 10.16 -7.68
C VAL A 231 25.69 11.11 -6.91
N PRO A 232 25.60 12.43 -7.14
CA PRO A 232 26.32 13.42 -6.33
C PRO A 232 25.96 13.36 -4.84
N ASP A 233 26.91 13.75 -3.99
CA ASP A 233 26.71 13.79 -2.53
C ASP A 233 25.59 14.74 -2.11
N GLU A 234 25.42 15.85 -2.84
CA GLU A 234 24.32 16.80 -2.66
C GLU A 234 22.96 16.10 -2.77
N SER A 235 22.76 15.25 -3.78
CA SER A 235 21.52 14.48 -3.95
C SER A 235 21.28 13.46 -2.84
N LEU A 236 22.34 12.94 -2.21
CA LEU A 236 22.20 12.09 -1.02
C LEU A 236 21.78 12.91 0.19
N HIS A 237 22.41 14.06 0.40
CA HIS A 237 22.15 14.95 1.51
C HIS A 237 20.76 15.60 1.43
N ASP A 238 20.21 15.81 0.23
CA ASP A 238 18.84 16.29 0.07
C ASP A 238 17.78 15.38 0.71
N LEU A 239 18.08 14.08 0.82
CA LEU A 239 17.18 13.07 1.39
C LEU A 239 17.46 12.77 2.86
N VAL A 240 18.72 12.60 3.26
CA VAL A 240 19.07 12.20 4.63
C VAL A 240 19.67 13.31 5.49
N GLY A 241 19.92 14.49 4.91
CA GLY A 241 20.66 15.58 5.49
C GLY A 241 22.18 15.44 5.36
N SER A 242 22.87 16.57 5.47
CA SER A 242 24.32 16.58 5.65
C SER A 242 24.69 15.99 7.01
N PRO A 243 25.84 15.30 7.13
CA PRO A 243 26.31 14.75 8.41
C PRO A 243 26.42 15.82 9.51
N VAL A 244 25.82 15.57 10.68
CA VAL A 244 25.85 16.47 11.84
C VAL A 244 26.55 15.87 13.06
N LEU A 245 26.79 14.56 13.06
CA LEU A 245 27.48 13.85 14.14
C LEU A 245 29.00 13.80 13.92
N HIS A 246 29.48 14.29 12.77
CA HIS A 246 30.90 14.36 12.41
C HIS A 246 31.62 13.01 12.50
N TRP A 247 30.92 11.92 12.19
CA TRP A 247 31.53 10.59 12.16
C TRP A 247 32.56 10.48 11.03
N PRO A 248 33.60 9.65 11.19
CA PRO A 248 34.60 9.48 10.16
C PRO A 248 33.98 8.93 8.87
N TRP A 249 34.52 9.36 7.73
CA TRP A 249 34.10 8.94 6.39
C TRP A 249 32.59 9.16 6.15
N LYS A 250 31.89 8.20 5.55
CA LYS A 250 30.45 8.29 5.22
C LYS A 250 29.58 7.39 6.12
N TRP A 251 30.03 7.08 7.34
CA TRP A 251 29.29 6.19 8.24
C TRP A 251 27.92 6.75 8.64
N GLU A 252 27.85 8.03 9.01
CA GLU A 252 26.58 8.66 9.39
C GLU A 252 25.60 8.64 8.22
N THR A 253 26.00 9.16 7.05
CA THR A 253 25.18 9.15 5.84
C THR A 253 24.73 7.74 5.47
N GLY A 254 25.64 6.77 5.53
CA GLY A 254 25.35 5.37 5.24
C GLY A 254 24.31 4.76 6.18
N LEU A 255 24.42 4.97 7.50
CA LEU A 255 23.44 4.49 8.45
C LEU A 255 22.07 5.15 8.26
N ARG A 256 22.03 6.46 8.01
CA ARG A 256 20.78 7.17 7.73
C ARG A 256 20.10 6.60 6.49
N TRP A 257 20.85 6.32 5.43
CA TRP A 257 20.34 5.67 4.22
C TRP A 257 19.86 4.23 4.46
N ILE A 258 20.55 3.45 5.30
CA ILE A 258 20.09 2.11 5.67
C ILE A 258 18.72 2.19 6.34
N VAL A 259 18.54 3.11 7.29
CA VAL A 259 17.27 3.31 7.98
C VAL A 259 16.18 3.83 7.04
N LEU A 260 16.51 4.81 6.18
CA LEU A 260 15.58 5.34 5.16
C LEU A 260 15.14 4.24 4.19
N ALA A 261 16.06 3.42 3.67
CA ALA A 261 15.72 2.33 2.75
C ALA A 261 14.88 1.24 3.44
N ALA A 262 15.14 0.94 4.71
CA ALA A 262 14.40 -0.07 5.46
C ALA A 262 12.89 0.23 5.51
N TRP A 263 12.48 1.50 5.47
CA TRP A 263 11.08 1.92 5.50
C TRP A 263 10.24 1.39 4.31
N PRO A 264 10.49 1.76 3.04
CA PRO A 264 9.78 1.17 1.92
C PRO A 264 10.12 -0.32 1.77
N GLY A 265 11.35 -0.75 2.11
CA GLY A 265 11.77 -2.15 2.02
C GLY A 265 10.91 -3.09 2.88
N VAL A 266 10.61 -2.71 4.12
CA VAL A 266 9.77 -3.53 5.02
C VAL A 266 8.30 -3.52 4.61
N MET A 267 7.79 -2.41 4.05
CA MET A 267 6.45 -2.33 3.47
C MET A 267 6.30 -3.26 2.25
N LEU A 268 7.30 -3.27 1.37
CA LEU A 268 7.34 -4.13 0.19
C LEU A 268 7.41 -5.61 0.57
N TYR A 269 8.24 -5.94 1.58
CA TYR A 269 8.27 -7.28 2.17
C TYR A 269 6.90 -7.68 2.75
N ALA A 270 6.24 -6.79 3.51
CA ALA A 270 4.94 -7.08 4.12
C ALA A 270 3.86 -7.35 3.06
N ALA A 271 3.80 -6.52 2.02
CA ALA A 271 2.91 -6.70 0.88
C ALA A 271 3.14 -8.06 0.18
N ALA A 272 4.40 -8.43 -0.06
CA ALA A 272 4.74 -9.72 -0.63
C ALA A 272 4.30 -10.90 0.26
N GLN A 273 4.45 -10.80 1.60
CA GLN A 273 3.95 -11.83 2.53
C GLN A 273 2.42 -11.93 2.53
N THR A 274 1.70 -10.80 2.41
CA THR A 274 0.24 -10.79 2.28
C THR A 274 -0.21 -11.58 1.06
N VAL A 275 0.38 -11.31 -0.11
CA VAL A 275 0.05 -12.05 -1.35
C VAL A 275 0.39 -13.54 -1.22
N ARG A 276 1.52 -13.87 -0.58
CA ARG A 276 1.89 -15.27 -0.30
C ARG A 276 0.90 -15.98 0.60
N ARG A 277 0.42 -15.31 1.66
CA ARG A 277 -0.64 -15.83 2.54
C ARG A 277 -1.94 -16.04 1.78
N TRP A 278 -2.32 -15.11 0.90
CA TRP A 278 -3.52 -15.21 0.05
C TRP A 278 -3.43 -16.36 -0.96
N ARG A 279 -2.23 -16.74 -1.38
CA ARG A 279 -1.99 -17.96 -2.19
C ARG A 279 -2.09 -19.27 -1.40
N GLY A 280 -2.43 -19.20 -0.11
CA GLY A 280 -2.60 -20.38 0.74
C GLY A 280 -1.36 -20.78 1.55
N LEU A 281 -0.27 -20.01 1.52
CA LEU A 281 0.89 -20.29 2.38
C LEU A 281 0.54 -20.00 3.84
N ARG A 282 0.73 -21.01 4.71
CA ARG A 282 0.55 -20.88 6.16
C ARG A 282 1.74 -20.12 6.75
N LEU A 283 1.62 -18.81 6.83
CA LEU A 283 2.59 -17.94 7.48
C LEU A 283 2.13 -17.63 8.90
N SER A 284 3.04 -17.76 9.88
CA SER A 284 2.76 -17.35 11.26
C SER A 284 2.62 -15.84 11.36
N GLY A 285 1.86 -15.34 12.35
CA GLY A 285 1.74 -13.90 12.63
C GLY A 285 3.09 -13.19 12.80
N MET A 286 4.13 -13.89 13.25
CA MET A 286 5.49 -13.35 13.39
C MET A 286 6.04 -12.72 12.10
N HIS A 287 5.64 -13.19 10.91
CA HIS A 287 6.08 -12.59 9.65
C HIS A 287 5.60 -11.13 9.46
N PHE A 288 4.53 -10.75 10.16
CA PHE A 288 3.92 -9.42 10.10
C PHE A 288 4.29 -8.60 11.33
N TRP A 289 4.32 -9.20 12.53
CA TRP A 289 4.65 -8.48 13.76
C TRP A 289 6.07 -7.90 13.76
N ILE A 290 7.03 -8.57 13.13
CA ILE A 290 8.40 -8.04 13.02
C ILE A 290 8.51 -6.75 12.20
N VAL A 291 7.51 -6.44 11.38
CA VAL A 291 7.50 -5.19 10.60
C VAL A 291 7.45 -3.98 11.54
N LEU A 292 6.73 -4.07 12.66
CA LEU A 292 6.53 -2.96 13.59
C LEU A 292 7.83 -2.42 14.22
N PRO A 293 8.72 -3.23 14.84
CA PRO A 293 9.97 -2.70 15.39
C PRO A 293 10.86 -2.08 14.32
N ILE A 294 10.86 -2.59 13.08
CA ILE A 294 11.63 -2.00 11.97
C ILE A 294 11.05 -0.65 11.58
N LEU A 295 9.72 -0.51 11.54
CA LEU A 295 9.07 0.78 11.31
C LEU A 295 9.29 1.77 12.45
N GLY A 296 9.34 1.29 13.70
CA GLY A 296 9.69 2.12 14.84
C GLY A 296 11.11 2.68 14.71
N LEU A 297 12.08 1.86 14.31
CA LEU A 297 13.44 2.30 14.01
C LEU A 297 13.49 3.27 12.82
N ALA A 298 12.71 3.00 11.77
CA ALA A 298 12.60 3.89 10.62
C ALA A 298 12.04 5.25 11.00
N TYR A 299 10.93 5.29 11.75
CA TYR A 299 10.36 6.54 12.27
C TYR A 299 11.38 7.29 13.14
N TRP A 300 12.04 6.59 14.05
CA TRP A 300 13.04 7.20 14.92
C TRP A 300 14.19 7.82 14.12
N GLY A 301 14.76 7.11 13.14
CA GLY A 301 15.89 7.63 12.37
C GLY A 301 15.53 8.66 11.30
N VAL A 302 14.40 8.50 10.61
CA VAL A 302 13.98 9.37 9.49
C VAL A 302 13.22 10.61 9.96
N VAL A 303 12.50 10.51 11.08
CA VAL A 303 11.65 11.61 11.58
C VAL A 303 12.20 12.17 12.89
N ALA A 304 12.36 11.33 13.93
CA ALA A 304 12.74 11.85 15.25
C ALA A 304 14.21 12.31 15.32
N GLN A 305 15.08 11.78 14.46
CA GLN A 305 16.53 12.09 14.41
C GLN A 305 16.95 12.62 13.03
N ALA A 306 16.04 13.21 12.27
CA ALA A 306 16.40 13.72 10.94
C ALA A 306 17.45 14.83 11.06
N ALA A 307 18.43 14.80 10.17
CA ALA A 307 19.41 15.88 10.01
C ALA A 307 19.00 16.90 8.94
N SER A 308 17.89 16.66 8.24
CA SER A 308 17.31 17.58 7.25
C SER A 308 15.84 17.79 7.56
N ASP A 309 15.40 19.02 7.32
CA ASP A 309 14.01 19.45 7.32
C ASP A 309 13.25 18.95 6.08
N ASN A 310 13.91 18.69 4.95
CA ASN A 310 13.29 18.36 3.66
C ASN A 310 12.25 17.24 3.73
N LEU A 311 12.55 16.10 4.38
CA LEU A 311 11.57 15.01 4.49
C LEU A 311 10.52 15.28 5.57
N ILE A 312 10.90 15.93 6.67
CA ILE A 312 9.97 16.20 7.78
C ILE A 312 8.92 17.23 7.35
N GLU A 313 9.32 18.28 6.64
CA GLU A 313 8.43 19.32 6.10
C GLU A 313 7.36 18.73 5.17
N LEU A 314 7.68 17.64 4.47
CA LEU A 314 6.73 16.97 3.58
C LEU A 314 5.74 16.08 4.32
N ILE A 315 6.01 15.68 5.57
CA ILE A 315 5.15 14.79 6.34
C ILE A 315 4.09 15.62 7.09
N ALA A 316 2.83 15.19 7.01
CA ALA A 316 1.73 15.86 7.70
C ALA A 316 1.91 15.88 9.23
N ILE A 317 1.47 16.96 9.87
CA ILE A 317 1.42 17.10 11.33
C ILE A 317 0.07 16.57 11.85
N PRO A 318 0.03 15.76 12.92
CA PRO A 318 1.18 15.26 13.69
C PRO A 318 1.97 14.18 12.94
N GLN A 319 3.31 14.28 13.00
CA GLN A 319 4.24 13.50 12.16
C GLN A 319 4.06 11.98 12.28
N LEU A 320 3.71 11.47 13.46
CA LEU A 320 3.45 10.04 13.64
C LEU A 320 2.25 9.58 12.79
N LEU A 321 1.16 10.35 12.76
CA LEU A 321 0.00 10.02 11.94
C LEU A 321 0.34 10.14 10.45
N GLY A 322 1.04 11.21 10.05
CA GLY A 322 1.52 11.38 8.68
C GLY A 322 2.38 10.20 8.21
N PHE A 323 3.38 9.83 9.01
CA PHE A 323 4.25 8.68 8.75
C PHE A 323 3.47 7.35 8.66
N THR A 324 2.49 7.12 9.53
CA THR A 324 1.65 5.91 9.44
C THR A 324 0.78 5.87 8.19
N ALA A 325 0.23 7.01 7.76
CA ALA A 325 -0.52 7.11 6.51
C ALA A 325 0.39 6.86 5.30
N LEU A 326 1.63 7.37 5.31
CA LEU A 326 2.64 7.07 4.28
C LEU A 326 3.07 5.59 4.29
N CYS A 327 3.18 4.95 5.45
CA CYS A 327 3.39 3.49 5.52
C CYS A 327 2.24 2.73 4.84
N ALA A 328 0.99 3.10 5.14
CA ALA A 328 -0.18 2.50 4.51
C ALA A 328 -0.22 2.78 3.01
N TRP A 329 0.23 3.96 2.57
CA TRP A 329 0.37 4.30 1.16
C TRP A 329 1.37 3.39 0.44
N PHE A 330 2.59 3.27 0.96
CA PHE A 330 3.61 2.36 0.43
C PHE A 330 3.11 0.92 0.39
N TYR A 331 2.49 0.45 1.47
CA TYR A 331 1.91 -0.89 1.52
C TYR A 331 0.85 -1.10 0.43
N THR A 332 -0.02 -0.11 0.20
CA THR A 332 -1.08 -0.16 -0.83
C THR A 332 -0.48 -0.25 -2.24
N LEU A 333 0.52 0.59 -2.53
CA LEU A 333 1.27 0.58 -3.79
C LEU A 333 1.92 -0.79 -4.04
N PHE A 334 2.68 -1.29 -3.06
CA PHE A 334 3.40 -2.55 -3.18
C PHE A 334 2.48 -3.77 -3.21
N LEU A 335 1.34 -3.73 -2.52
CA LEU A 335 0.35 -4.79 -2.56
C LEU A 335 -0.31 -4.88 -3.94
N ALA A 336 -0.66 -3.75 -4.55
CA ALA A 336 -1.20 -3.71 -5.90
C ALA A 336 -0.20 -4.28 -6.92
N ALA A 337 1.07 -3.86 -6.84
CA ALA A 337 2.14 -4.40 -7.67
C ALA A 337 2.34 -5.92 -7.47
N ALA A 338 2.40 -6.38 -6.22
CA ALA A 338 2.56 -7.80 -5.88
C ALA A 338 1.39 -8.65 -6.37
N TRP A 339 0.15 -8.13 -6.33
CA TRP A 339 -1.02 -8.81 -6.88
C TRP A 339 -0.97 -8.96 -8.40
N LEU A 340 -0.47 -7.96 -9.13
CA LEU A 340 -0.29 -8.04 -10.58
C LEU A 340 0.85 -9.00 -10.95
N ALA A 341 1.97 -8.95 -10.23
CA ALA A 341 3.13 -9.81 -10.47
C ALA A 341 2.84 -11.28 -10.17
N SER A 342 2.00 -11.55 -9.17
CA SER A 342 1.79 -12.90 -8.66
C SER A 342 0.81 -13.73 -9.49
N PRO A 343 1.08 -15.04 -9.68
CA PRO A 343 0.03 -15.96 -10.10
C PRO A 343 -0.98 -16.10 -8.96
N ILE A 344 -2.24 -15.77 -9.25
CA ILE A 344 -3.36 -15.84 -8.30
C ILE A 344 -4.39 -16.85 -8.86
N PRO A 345 -5.01 -17.70 -8.01
CA PRO A 345 -6.02 -18.64 -8.47
C PRO A 345 -7.19 -17.95 -9.18
N ALA A 346 -7.82 -18.63 -10.15
CA ALA A 346 -8.90 -18.07 -10.97
C ALA A 346 -10.05 -17.47 -10.15
N ALA A 347 -10.36 -18.08 -9.00
CA ALA A 347 -11.40 -17.64 -8.06
C ALA A 347 -11.17 -16.24 -7.44
N PHE A 348 -9.94 -15.73 -7.49
CA PHE A 348 -9.54 -14.43 -6.94
C PHE A 348 -9.16 -13.42 -8.04
N ARG A 349 -9.39 -13.74 -9.31
CA ARG A 349 -9.05 -12.86 -10.44
C ARG A 349 -9.79 -11.52 -10.38
N ASN A 350 -11.08 -11.54 -10.04
CA ASN A 350 -11.89 -10.32 -9.93
C ASN A 350 -11.44 -9.50 -8.72
N VAL A 351 -11.14 -10.16 -7.59
CA VAL A 351 -10.63 -9.52 -6.37
C VAL A 351 -9.31 -8.79 -6.66
N ARG A 352 -8.41 -9.39 -7.44
CA ARG A 352 -7.16 -8.74 -7.87
C ARG A 352 -7.45 -7.42 -8.60
N TRP A 353 -8.30 -7.45 -9.62
CA TRP A 353 -8.55 -6.26 -10.44
C TRP A 353 -9.31 -5.18 -9.67
N ILE A 354 -10.30 -5.58 -8.88
CA ILE A 354 -11.02 -4.67 -7.98
C ILE A 354 -10.05 -4.06 -6.97
N GLY A 355 -9.17 -4.86 -6.36
CA GLY A 355 -8.18 -4.39 -5.41
C GLY A 355 -7.18 -3.41 -6.02
N VAL A 356 -6.69 -3.70 -7.24
CA VAL A 356 -5.82 -2.78 -7.98
C VAL A 356 -6.57 -1.48 -8.34
N ALA A 357 -7.82 -1.57 -8.77
CA ALA A 357 -8.63 -0.39 -9.08
C ALA A 357 -8.89 0.49 -7.84
N ILE A 358 -9.24 -0.12 -6.70
CA ILE A 358 -9.45 0.57 -5.41
C ILE A 358 -8.13 1.14 -4.86
N SER A 359 -6.99 0.57 -5.23
CA SER A 359 -5.70 1.03 -4.73
C SER A 359 -5.43 2.50 -5.09
N LEU A 360 -5.89 2.99 -6.24
CA LEU A 360 -5.69 4.38 -6.64
C LEU A 360 -6.43 5.39 -5.73
N PRO A 361 -7.77 5.36 -5.57
CA PRO A 361 -8.45 6.29 -4.67
C PRO A 361 -8.02 6.11 -3.20
N LEU A 362 -7.73 4.88 -2.76
CA LEU A 362 -7.18 4.64 -1.43
C LEU A 362 -5.81 5.30 -1.26
N SER A 363 -4.92 5.17 -2.25
CA SER A 363 -3.59 5.78 -2.21
C SER A 363 -3.67 7.32 -2.20
N ALA A 364 -4.61 7.91 -2.94
CA ALA A 364 -4.83 9.35 -2.94
C ALA A 364 -5.24 9.86 -1.55
N LEU A 365 -6.19 9.16 -0.90
CA LEU A 365 -6.59 9.46 0.48
C LEU A 365 -5.40 9.34 1.45
N LEU A 366 -4.60 8.28 1.33
CA LEU A 366 -3.47 8.06 2.22
C LEU A 366 -2.35 9.10 2.03
N LEU A 367 -2.12 9.59 0.81
CA LEU A 367 -1.21 10.72 0.58
C LEU A 367 -1.76 12.02 1.13
N TYR A 368 -3.06 12.27 0.96
CA TYR A 368 -3.71 13.45 1.54
C TYR A 368 -3.57 13.49 3.07
N LEU A 369 -3.63 12.33 3.73
CA LEU A 369 -3.42 12.22 5.18
C LEU A 369 -1.94 12.18 5.59
N GLY A 370 -1.07 11.73 4.69
CA GLY A 370 0.35 11.48 4.97
C GLY A 370 1.27 12.67 4.72
N LEU A 371 0.91 13.50 3.74
CA LEU A 371 1.72 14.61 3.28
C LEU A 371 1.19 15.96 3.77
N ALA A 372 2.09 16.92 3.99
CA ALA A 372 1.73 18.27 4.41
C ALA A 372 0.86 18.97 3.34
N GLY A 373 -0.30 19.47 3.78
CA GLY A 373 -1.25 20.19 2.91
C GLY A 373 -0.78 21.60 2.54
N GLU A 374 0.05 22.20 3.39
CA GLU A 374 0.57 23.56 3.25
C GLU A 374 2.00 23.60 3.83
N ILE A 375 2.92 24.12 3.04
CA ILE A 375 4.33 24.33 3.36
C ILE A 375 4.65 25.76 2.95
N GLU A 376 5.27 26.51 3.86
CA GLU A 376 5.77 27.86 3.59
C GLU A 376 7.30 27.81 3.46
N LYS A 377 7.82 28.02 2.24
CA LYS A 377 9.25 28.05 1.98
C LYS A 377 9.56 29.07 0.90
N TYR A 378 10.65 29.83 1.07
CA TYR A 378 11.08 30.86 0.12
C TYR A 378 10.01 31.94 -0.18
N GLY A 379 9.13 32.25 0.79
CA GLY A 379 8.06 33.23 0.62
C GLY A 379 6.90 32.76 -0.27
N GLN A 380 6.81 31.45 -0.55
CA GLN A 380 5.69 30.83 -1.27
C GLN A 380 5.00 29.77 -0.41
N GLN A 381 3.69 29.63 -0.60
CA GLN A 381 2.87 28.59 0.01
C GLN A 381 2.48 27.53 -1.03
N PHE A 382 2.76 26.27 -0.74
CA PHE A 382 2.45 25.14 -1.62
C PHE A 382 2.25 23.86 -0.81
N SER A 383 1.56 22.87 -1.37
CA SER A 383 1.45 21.55 -0.74
C SER A 383 2.67 20.67 -1.01
N ALA A 384 2.92 19.68 -0.16
CA ALA A 384 3.96 18.67 -0.39
C ALA A 384 3.80 17.96 -1.75
N LEU A 385 2.57 17.68 -2.19
CA LEU A 385 2.31 17.10 -3.51
C LEU A 385 2.66 18.06 -4.66
N GLN A 386 2.38 19.36 -4.49
CA GLN A 386 2.81 20.37 -5.45
C GLN A 386 4.32 20.46 -5.52
N PHE A 387 5.01 20.39 -4.38
CA PHE A 387 6.48 20.35 -4.33
C PHE A 387 7.06 19.16 -5.10
N LEU A 388 6.47 17.97 -4.93
CA LEU A 388 6.96 16.74 -5.54
C LEU A 388 6.63 16.58 -7.03
N LEU A 389 5.48 17.09 -7.48
CA LEU A 389 4.94 16.80 -8.81
C LEU A 389 4.83 18.02 -9.74
N SER A 390 5.18 19.22 -9.28
CA SER A 390 5.33 20.38 -10.16
C SER A 390 6.64 20.30 -10.93
N THR A 391 6.64 20.86 -12.15
CA THR A 391 7.82 20.86 -13.03
C THR A 391 8.85 21.90 -12.62
N ASP A 392 8.40 22.96 -11.96
CA ASP A 392 9.20 24.10 -11.53
C ASP A 392 8.78 24.52 -10.11
N ARG A 393 9.71 25.13 -9.38
CA ARG A 393 9.53 25.63 -8.01
C ARG A 393 8.97 27.06 -7.96
N GLN A 394 8.97 27.80 -9.08
CA GLN A 394 8.39 29.15 -9.13
C GLN A 394 6.92 29.13 -9.55
N HIS A 395 6.50 28.12 -10.31
CA HIS A 395 5.16 27.99 -10.87
C HIS A 395 4.53 26.62 -10.53
N TYR A 396 3.94 26.51 -9.34
CA TYR A 396 3.26 25.30 -8.91
C TYR A 396 2.01 25.00 -9.76
N ALA A 397 1.83 23.73 -10.12
CA ALA A 397 0.67 23.32 -10.90
C ALA A 397 -0.61 23.35 -10.06
N SER A 398 -1.76 23.51 -10.73
CA SER A 398 -3.07 23.42 -10.09
C SER A 398 -3.32 22.02 -9.53
N GLN A 399 -4.16 21.92 -8.49
CA GLN A 399 -4.43 20.65 -7.80
C GLN A 399 -4.94 19.56 -8.75
N SER A 400 -5.78 19.90 -9.74
CA SER A 400 -6.28 18.93 -10.73
C SER A 400 -5.15 18.32 -11.57
N VAL A 401 -4.18 19.13 -11.99
CA VAL A 401 -3.00 18.68 -12.74
C VAL A 401 -2.10 17.81 -11.86
N ILE A 402 -1.91 18.17 -10.59
CA ILE A 402 -1.12 17.38 -9.63
C ILE A 402 -1.74 16.00 -9.42
N TRP A 403 -3.05 15.90 -9.23
CA TRP A 403 -3.73 14.62 -9.06
C TRP A 403 -3.73 13.76 -10.34
N LEU A 404 -3.79 14.38 -11.51
CA LEU A 404 -3.61 13.68 -12.78
C LEU A 404 -2.19 13.10 -12.90
N ARG A 405 -1.15 13.92 -12.67
CA ARG A 405 0.25 13.50 -12.68
C ARG A 405 0.49 12.37 -11.67
N TYR A 406 -0.03 12.52 -10.46
CA TYR A 406 0.02 11.49 -9.43
C TYR A 406 -0.58 10.17 -9.91
N SER A 407 -1.79 10.21 -10.48
CA SER A 407 -2.48 9.00 -10.96
C SER A 407 -1.68 8.27 -12.03
N VAL A 408 -1.08 9.01 -12.96
CA VAL A 408 -0.20 8.46 -14.00
C VAL A 408 1.04 7.81 -13.37
N VAL A 409 1.75 8.55 -12.50
CA VAL A 409 2.96 8.04 -11.83
C VAL A 409 2.66 6.80 -10.98
N TYR A 410 1.55 6.79 -10.26
CA TYR A 410 1.12 5.68 -9.41
C TYR A 410 0.86 4.40 -10.23
N VAL A 411 0.13 4.52 -11.35
CA VAL A 411 -0.14 3.39 -12.26
C VAL A 411 1.16 2.88 -12.90
N LEU A 412 2.03 3.77 -13.36
CA LEU A 412 3.32 3.41 -13.93
C LEU A 412 4.21 2.71 -12.89
N ALA A 413 4.25 3.20 -11.65
CA ALA A 413 5.00 2.59 -10.55
C ALA A 413 4.49 1.17 -10.25
N ILE A 414 3.17 0.96 -10.20
CA ILE A 414 2.58 -0.38 -10.05
C ILE A 414 3.03 -1.29 -11.20
N GLY A 415 2.91 -0.83 -12.44
CA GLY A 415 3.29 -1.61 -13.62
C GLY A 415 4.77 -1.99 -13.64
N ALA A 416 5.65 -1.02 -13.36
CA ALA A 416 7.10 -1.22 -13.30
C ALA A 416 7.48 -2.21 -12.19
N LEU A 417 6.98 -1.99 -10.96
CA LEU A 417 7.23 -2.89 -9.84
C LEU A 417 6.71 -4.30 -10.14
N ALA A 418 5.50 -4.41 -10.69
CA ALA A 418 4.92 -5.70 -11.04
C ALA A 418 5.77 -6.43 -12.09
N PHE A 419 6.28 -5.72 -13.09
CA PHE A 419 7.15 -6.26 -14.13
C PHE A 419 8.50 -6.71 -13.57
N ILE A 420 9.13 -5.93 -12.70
CA ILE A 420 10.41 -6.28 -12.05
C ILE A 420 10.24 -7.50 -11.13
N GLN A 421 9.14 -7.55 -10.38
CA GLN A 421 8.90 -8.58 -9.36
C GLN A 421 8.33 -9.89 -9.92
N TRP A 422 7.82 -9.87 -11.15
CA TRP A 422 7.15 -10.99 -11.81
C TRP A 422 7.90 -12.33 -11.74
N PRO A 423 9.23 -12.42 -12.02
CA PRO A 423 9.96 -13.68 -11.93
C PRO A 423 9.95 -14.25 -10.51
N TYR A 424 10.12 -13.39 -9.50
CA TYR A 424 10.26 -13.79 -8.10
C TYR A 424 8.99 -14.43 -7.53
N PHE A 425 7.81 -14.04 -8.01
CA PHE A 425 6.55 -14.64 -7.60
C PHE A 425 6.22 -15.94 -8.35
N ARG A 426 6.76 -16.14 -9.56
CA ARG A 426 6.46 -17.29 -10.43
C ARG A 426 7.46 -18.43 -10.29
N ASP A 427 8.73 -18.13 -10.06
CA ASP A 427 9.81 -19.13 -9.87
C ASP A 427 9.59 -19.99 -8.61
N ALA A 428 8.87 -19.46 -7.61
CA ALA A 428 8.51 -20.16 -6.38
C ALA A 428 7.58 -21.39 -6.54
N GLN A 429 7.15 -21.73 -7.76
CA GLN A 429 6.37 -22.93 -8.06
C GLN A 429 7.23 -24.21 -8.20
N HIS A 430 8.55 -24.10 -8.34
CA HIS A 430 9.39 -25.21 -8.80
C HIS A 430 10.32 -25.83 -7.75
N THR A 431 10.26 -25.47 -6.47
CA THR A 431 11.06 -26.19 -5.46
C THR A 431 10.37 -27.52 -5.11
N PRO A 432 10.95 -28.68 -5.46
CA PRO A 432 10.41 -29.96 -5.05
C PRO A 432 10.41 -30.00 -3.52
N THR A 433 9.29 -30.38 -2.92
CA THR A 433 9.29 -30.83 -1.54
C THR A 433 10.26 -31.99 -1.42
N PRO A 434 11.26 -31.96 -0.51
CA PRO A 434 12.06 -33.15 -0.25
C PRO A 434 11.09 -34.24 0.21
N ILE A 435 11.11 -35.36 -0.51
CA ILE A 435 10.40 -36.57 -0.13
C ILE A 435 11.07 -37.02 1.17
N ASN A 436 10.38 -36.85 2.30
CA ASN A 436 10.80 -37.47 3.54
C ASN A 436 10.69 -38.98 3.33
N HIS A 437 11.84 -39.64 3.14
CA HIS A 437 11.91 -41.08 3.31
C HIS A 437 11.53 -41.38 4.76
N ALA A 438 10.42 -42.08 4.95
CA ALA A 438 10.11 -42.69 6.23
C ALA A 438 11.18 -43.75 6.52
N PRO A 439 11.78 -43.80 7.71
CA PRO A 439 12.62 -44.91 8.10
C PRO A 439 11.74 -46.16 8.25
N HIS A 440 12.12 -47.22 7.55
CA HIS A 440 11.59 -48.58 7.73
C HIS A 440 12.13 -49.19 9.01
#